data_AF-A0A453FFM7-F1
#
_entry.id   AF-A0A453FFM7-F1
#
_cell.length_a   1.000
_cell.length_b   1.000
_cell.length_c   1.000
_cell.angle_alpha   90.00
_cell.angle_beta   90.00
_cell.angle_gamma   90.00
#
_symmetry.space_group_name_H-M   'P 1'
#
loop_
_entity.id
_entity.type
_entity.pdbx_description
1 polymer ?
#
loop_
_entity_poly.entity_id
_entity_poly.type
_entity_poly.pdbx_seq_one_letter_code
_entity_poly.pdbx_strand_id
1 'polypeptide(L)'
;AVASVWGLIALRLADDEIIPFNYVSYASELEESSKVVEDGCPGCAVSFSPLHKSIKQLEKAAMKIHMEKKVLQADKWGLNTRERTLKVREMNDRLMMAERAFTNREGLAGRPWYKH
;
A
#
# COMPACT_ATOMS: atom_id res chain seq x y z
N ALA A 1 9.74 -3.01 26.68
CA ALA A 1 9.76 -3.65 25.35
C ALA A 1 8.68 -3.06 24.43
N VAL A 2 7.39 -3.22 24.74
CA VAL A 2 6.28 -2.73 23.87
C VAL A 2 6.30 -1.21 23.65
N ALA A 3 6.54 -0.41 24.70
CA ALA A 3 6.69 1.04 24.57
C ALA A 3 7.81 1.45 23.60
N SER A 4 8.91 0.71 23.56
CA SER A 4 10.04 0.98 22.67
C SER A 4 9.68 0.71 21.21
N VAL A 5 8.89 -0.33 20.93
CA VAL A 5 8.40 -0.64 19.58
C VAL A 5 7.45 0.44 19.08
N TRP A 6 6.46 0.81 19.89
CA TRP A 6 5.52 1.88 19.54
C TRP A 6 6.20 3.24 19.37
N GLY A 7 7.15 3.56 20.25
CA GLY A 7 7.94 4.78 20.13
C GLY A 7 8.71 4.85 18.81
N LEU A 8 9.32 3.73 18.37
CA LEU A 8 10.03 3.68 17.10
C LEU A 8 9.10 3.80 15.89
N ILE A 9 7.93 3.15 15.92
CA ILE A 9 6.95 3.23 14.84
C ILE A 9 6.43 4.67 14.70
N ALA A 10 6.05 5.29 15.82
CA ALA A 10 5.56 6.67 15.84
C ALA A 10 6.64 7.64 15.33
N LEU A 11 7.89 7.47 15.77
CA LEU A 11 9.01 8.31 15.33
C LEU A 11 9.23 8.19 13.82
N ARG A 12 9.27 6.97 13.28
CA ARG A 12 9.45 6.78 11.83
C ARG A 12 8.29 7.36 11.01
N LEU A 13 7.06 7.20 11.47
CA LEU A 13 5.90 7.76 10.78
C LEU A 13 5.86 9.31 10.83
N ALA A 14 6.42 9.90 11.88
CA ALA A 14 6.48 11.35 12.05
C ALA A 14 7.66 12.01 11.32
N ASP A 15 8.84 11.37 11.35
CA ASP A 15 10.10 11.99 10.96
C ASP A 15 10.70 11.45 9.64
N ASP A 16 10.32 10.26 9.16
CA ASP A 16 10.83 9.78 7.88
C ASP A 16 10.32 10.68 6.74
N GLU A 17 11.24 11.21 5.94
CA GLU A 17 10.91 12.11 4.82
C GLU A 17 9.93 11.46 3.81
N ILE A 18 10.09 10.16 3.57
CA ILE A 18 9.17 9.36 2.75
C ILE A 18 8.60 8.26 3.63
N ILE A 19 7.27 8.19 3.69
CA ILE A 19 6.53 7.30 4.58
C ILE A 19 6.99 5.83 4.38
N PRO A 20 7.27 5.07 5.45
CA PRO A 20 7.86 3.73 5.38
C PRO A 20 6.89 2.62 4.97
N PHE A 21 5.89 2.91 4.12
CA PHE A 21 4.96 1.90 3.59
C PHE A 21 5.59 1.08 2.46
N ASN A 22 5.16 -0.18 2.36
CA ASN A 22 5.59 -1.14 1.34
C ASN A 22 4.38 -1.90 0.79
N TYR A 23 3.93 -1.50 -0.41
CA TYR A 23 2.80 -2.14 -1.09
C TYR A 23 3.19 -3.39 -1.89
N VAL A 24 4.48 -3.71 -2.02
CA VAL A 24 4.91 -4.96 -2.66
C VAL A 24 4.49 -6.15 -1.81
N SER A 25 4.76 -6.08 -0.51
CA SER A 25 4.29 -7.09 0.45
C SER A 25 2.77 -7.18 0.48
N TYR A 26 2.09 -6.02 0.41
CA TYR A 26 0.62 -5.98 0.37
C TYR A 26 0.05 -6.77 -0.82
N ALA A 27 0.63 -6.63 -2.02
CA ALA A 27 0.21 -7.40 -3.18
C ALA A 27 0.40 -8.91 -2.98
N SER A 28 1.47 -9.34 -2.31
CA SER A 28 1.69 -10.74 -1.94
C SER A 28 0.64 -11.27 -0.97
N GLU A 29 0.29 -10.48 0.06
CA GLU A 29 -0.77 -10.84 1.02
C GLU A 29 -2.15 -10.97 0.35
N LEU A 30 -2.44 -10.13 -0.65
CA LEU A 30 -3.69 -10.22 -1.42
C LEU A 30 -3.76 -11.49 -2.27
N GLU A 31 -2.65 -11.91 -2.87
CA GLU A 31 -2.57 -13.16 -3.64
C GLU A 31 -2.69 -14.39 -2.73
N GLU A 32 -2.20 -14.32 -1.48
CA GLU A 32 -2.42 -15.38 -0.49
C GLU A 32 -3.89 -15.39 -0.03
N SER A 33 -4.46 -14.23 0.25
CA SER A 33 -5.86 -14.08 0.66
C SER A 33 -6.83 -14.53 -0.43
N SER A 34 -6.51 -14.35 -1.72
CA SER A 34 -7.37 -14.79 -2.82
C SER A 34 -7.51 -16.31 -2.85
N LYS A 35 -6.44 -17.05 -2.51
CA LYS A 35 -6.48 -18.52 -2.42
C LYS A 35 -7.45 -18.99 -1.33
N VAL A 36 -7.46 -18.31 -0.18
CA VAL A 36 -8.41 -18.62 0.90
C VAL A 36 -9.86 -18.45 0.43
N VAL A 37 -10.14 -17.42 -0.38
CA VAL A 37 -11.47 -17.19 -0.94
C VAL A 37 -11.84 -18.25 -1.98
N GLU A 38 -10.89 -18.64 -2.83
CA GLU A 38 -11.07 -19.69 -3.84
C GLU A 38 -11.33 -21.07 -3.22
N ASP A 39 -10.52 -21.44 -2.22
CA ASP A 39 -10.67 -22.68 -1.48
C ASP A 39 -11.98 -22.72 -0.68
N GLY A 40 -12.49 -21.56 -0.28
CA GLY A 40 -13.80 -21.41 0.35
C GLY A 40 -14.98 -21.63 -0.60
N CYS A 41 -14.75 -21.72 -1.91
CA CYS A 41 -15.79 -21.92 -2.91
C CYS A 41 -15.40 -22.94 -4.02
N PRO A 42 -15.23 -24.23 -3.66
CA PRO A 42 -14.92 -25.27 -4.64
C PRO A 42 -16.13 -25.48 -5.56
N GLY A 43 -16.10 -24.89 -6.76
CA GLY A 43 -17.19 -24.95 -7.75
C GLY A 43 -17.93 -23.63 -7.99
N CYS A 44 -17.38 -22.50 -7.54
CA CYS A 44 -17.89 -21.18 -7.88
C CYS A 44 -18.13 -21.03 -9.40
N ALA A 45 -19.36 -20.66 -9.79
CA ALA A 45 -19.72 -20.42 -11.19
C ALA A 45 -19.00 -19.19 -11.80
N VAL A 46 -18.39 -18.37 -10.95
CA VAL A 46 -17.66 -17.16 -11.32
C VAL A 46 -16.15 -17.43 -11.34
N SER A 47 -15.46 -16.82 -12.30
CA SER A 47 -14.01 -16.94 -12.41
C SER A 47 -13.30 -15.90 -11.54
N PHE A 48 -12.23 -16.32 -10.85
CA PHE A 48 -11.33 -15.44 -10.09
C PHE A 48 -10.24 -14.78 -10.96
N SER A 49 -10.21 -15.05 -12.26
CA SER A 49 -9.24 -14.45 -13.19
C SER A 49 -9.16 -12.91 -13.12
N PRO A 50 -10.30 -12.17 -13.01
CA PRO A 50 -10.25 -10.71 -12.86
C PRO A 50 -9.58 -10.27 -11.55
N LEU A 51 -9.77 -11.02 -10.46
CA LEU A 51 -9.17 -10.72 -9.16
C LEU A 51 -7.64 -10.83 -9.24
N HIS A 52 -7.12 -11.97 -9.69
CA HIS A 52 -5.68 -12.15 -9.88
C HIS A 52 -5.07 -11.15 -10.87
N LYS A 53 -5.80 -10.81 -11.94
CA LYS A 53 -5.34 -9.80 -12.89
C LYS A 53 -5.18 -8.44 -12.22
N SER A 54 -6.14 -8.03 -11.38
CA SER A 54 -6.07 -6.79 -10.60
C SER A 54 -4.93 -6.82 -9.57
N ILE A 55 -4.71 -7.94 -8.89
CA ILE A 55 -3.60 -8.12 -7.94
C ILE A 55 -2.25 -8.00 -8.66
N LYS A 56 -2.08 -8.65 -9.83
CA LYS A 56 -0.86 -8.51 -10.65
C LYS A 56 -0.64 -7.09 -11.17
N GLN A 57 -1.71 -6.34 -11.45
CA GLN A 57 -1.60 -4.92 -11.81
C GLN A 57 -1.14 -4.08 -10.62
N LEU A 58 -1.68 -4.34 -9.42
CA LEU A 58 -1.24 -3.71 -8.18
C LEU A 58 0.22 -4.03 -7.89
N GLU A 59 0.64 -5.30 -7.99
CA GLU A 59 2.03 -5.73 -7.78
C GLU A 59 3.00 -4.94 -8.67
N LYS A 60 2.69 -4.83 -9.97
CA LYS A 60 3.50 -4.03 -10.91
C LYS A 60 3.57 -2.56 -10.51
N ALA A 61 2.44 -1.96 -10.13
CA ALA A 61 2.38 -0.58 -9.69
C ALA A 61 3.15 -0.36 -8.37
N ALA A 62 3.06 -1.32 -7.45
CA ALA A 62 3.77 -1.34 -6.17
C ALA A 62 5.29 -1.47 -6.36
N MET A 63 5.73 -2.35 -7.25
CA MET A 63 7.15 -2.45 -7.63
C MET A 63 7.65 -1.15 -8.23
N LYS A 64 6.87 -0.52 -9.11
CA LYS A 64 7.23 0.75 -9.73
C LYS A 64 7.45 1.85 -8.68
N ILE A 65 6.47 2.08 -7.81
CA ILE A 65 6.59 3.12 -6.78
C ILE A 65 7.68 2.80 -5.74
N HIS A 66 7.92 1.53 -5.44
CA HIS A 66 9.02 1.10 -4.57
C HIS A 66 10.39 1.44 -5.17
N MET A 67 10.56 1.23 -6.48
CA MET A 67 11.79 1.63 -7.17
C MET A 67 11.92 3.14 -7.26
N GLU A 68 10.86 3.87 -7.60
CA GLU A 68 10.84 5.34 -7.59
C GLU A 68 11.22 5.90 -6.21
N LYS A 69 10.68 5.32 -5.13
CA LYS A 69 11.03 5.66 -3.74
C LYS A 69 12.52 5.42 -3.47
N LYS A 70 13.07 4.26 -3.85
CA LYS A 70 14.50 3.96 -3.66
C LYS A 70 15.40 4.96 -4.40
N VAL A 71 15.05 5.31 -5.64
CA VAL A 71 15.79 6.31 -6.42
C VAL A 71 15.75 7.67 -5.72
N LEU A 72 14.56 8.11 -5.28
CA LEU A 72 14.40 9.40 -4.59
C LEU A 72 15.12 9.45 -3.23
N GLN A 73 15.22 8.32 -2.53
CA GLN A 73 15.99 8.21 -1.29
C GLN A 73 17.51 8.19 -1.53
N ALA A 74 17.96 7.61 -2.64
CA ALA A 74 19.37 7.61 -3.02
C ALA A 74 19.83 8.96 -3.60
N ASP A 75 18.90 9.75 -4.13
CA ASP A 75 19.17 11.07 -4.69
C ASP A 75 19.49 12.09 -3.58
N LYS A 76 20.79 12.38 -3.43
CA LYS A 76 21.32 13.33 -2.43
C LYS A 76 21.32 14.78 -2.95
N TRP A 77 20.75 15.06 -4.12
CA TRP A 77 20.82 16.39 -4.72
C TRP A 77 19.97 17.40 -3.93
N GLY A 78 20.66 18.37 -3.33
CA GLY A 78 20.07 19.57 -2.71
C GLY A 78 18.91 19.26 -1.77
N LEU A 79 19.21 18.81 -0.54
CA LEU A 79 18.27 18.45 0.53
C LEU A 79 17.14 19.48 0.77
N ASN A 80 17.25 20.71 0.25
CA ASN A 80 16.30 21.81 0.44
C ASN A 80 15.79 22.45 -0.87
N THR A 81 15.84 21.76 -2.01
CA THR A 81 15.24 22.29 -3.24
C THR A 81 13.72 22.18 -3.20
N ARG A 82 13.03 23.22 -3.69
CA ARG A 82 11.56 23.22 -3.84
C ARG A 82 11.09 22.02 -4.68
N GLU A 83 11.86 21.65 -5.69
CA GLU A 83 11.57 20.51 -6.56
C GLU A 83 11.57 19.18 -5.81
N ARG A 84 12.61 18.91 -5.00
CA ARG A 84 12.70 17.71 -4.17
C ARG A 84 11.53 17.63 -3.18
N THR A 85 11.21 18.75 -2.54
CA THR A 85 10.08 18.84 -1.61
C THR A 85 8.75 18.45 -2.28
N LEU A 86 8.51 18.92 -3.50
CA LEU A 86 7.30 18.57 -4.25
C LEU A 86 7.27 17.10 -4.66
N LYS A 87 8.41 16.54 -5.11
CA LYS A 87 8.53 15.11 -5.47
C LYS A 87 8.30 14.19 -4.27
N VAL A 88 8.87 14.53 -3.11
CA VAL A 88 8.66 13.80 -1.85
C VAL A 88 7.19 13.86 -1.43
N ARG A 89 6.58 15.05 -1.50
CA ARG A 89 5.16 15.21 -1.17
C ARG A 89 4.27 14.38 -2.09
N GLU A 90 4.50 14.43 -3.40
CA GLU A 90 3.74 13.63 -4.37
C GLU A 90 3.88 12.12 -4.10
N MET A 91 5.10 11.66 -3.77
CA MET A 91 5.35 10.28 -3.37
C MET A 91 4.55 9.89 -2.12
N ASN A 92 4.58 10.73 -1.08
CA ASN A 92 3.85 10.48 0.17
C ASN A 92 2.33 10.51 -0.03
N ASP A 93 1.82 11.43 -0.83
CA ASP A 93 0.39 11.49 -1.16
C ASP A 93 -0.06 10.20 -1.85
N ARG A 94 0.72 9.68 -2.81
CA ARG A 94 0.45 8.40 -3.47
C ARG A 94 0.49 7.22 -2.48
N LEU A 95 1.51 7.18 -1.61
CA LEU A 95 1.65 6.11 -0.60
C LEU A 95 0.51 6.15 0.43
N MET A 96 0.04 7.32 0.85
CA MET A 96 -1.07 7.47 1.79
C MET A 96 -2.43 7.16 1.17
N MET A 97 -2.63 7.54 -0.10
CA MET A 97 -3.89 7.33 -0.79
C MET A 97 -4.14 5.87 -1.17
N ALA A 98 -3.07 5.07 -1.35
CA ALA A 98 -3.20 3.66 -1.69
C ALA A 98 -4.04 2.87 -0.67
N GLU A 99 -3.87 3.08 0.65
CA GLU A 99 -4.74 2.42 1.63
C GLU A 99 -6.19 2.93 1.62
N ARG A 100 -6.38 4.23 1.39
CA ARG A 100 -7.73 4.79 1.26
C ARG A 100 -8.47 4.21 0.06
N ALA A 101 -7.74 3.82 -1.00
CA ALA A 101 -8.32 3.23 -2.20
C ALA A 101 -8.92 1.83 -1.98
N PHE A 102 -8.55 1.14 -0.89
CA PHE A 102 -9.19 -0.11 -0.49
C PHE A 102 -10.50 0.09 0.29
N THR A 103 -10.89 1.34 0.57
CA THR A 103 -12.13 1.61 1.30
C THR A 103 -13.34 1.79 0.37
N ASN A 104 -14.40 1.05 0.65
CA ASN A 104 -15.72 1.24 0.05
C ASN A 104 -16.52 2.30 0.84
N ARG A 105 -17.05 3.31 0.14
CA ARG A 105 -17.83 4.41 0.74
C ARG A 105 -19.06 3.91 1.51
N GLU A 106 -19.73 2.90 0.96
CA GLU A 106 -20.97 2.31 1.50
C GLU A 106 -20.71 1.31 2.62
N GLY A 107 -19.50 0.75 2.68
CA GLY A 107 -19.15 -0.35 3.57
C GLY A 107 -19.74 -1.69 3.15
N LEU A 108 -19.57 -2.71 4.00
CA LEU A 108 -20.13 -4.04 3.77
C LEU A 108 -21.64 -4.07 4.00
N ALA A 109 -22.33 -5.01 3.33
CA ALA A 109 -23.76 -5.21 3.50
C ALA A 109 -24.13 -5.45 4.98
N GLY A 110 -25.07 -4.67 5.50
CA GLY A 110 -25.48 -4.70 6.91
C GLY A 110 -24.44 -4.16 7.90
N ARG A 111 -23.28 -3.69 7.42
CA ARG A 111 -22.13 -3.24 8.22
C ARG A 111 -21.49 -1.97 7.60
N PRO A 112 -22.19 -0.83 7.60
CA PRO A 112 -21.74 0.39 6.90
C PRO A 112 -20.44 1.01 7.45
N TRP A 113 -20.03 0.62 8.65
CA TRP A 113 -18.78 1.06 9.27
C TRP A 113 -17.57 0.22 8.86
N TYR A 114 -17.78 -0.97 8.29
CA TYR A 114 -16.73 -1.87 7.80
C TYR A 114 -16.47 -1.51 6.34
N LYS A 115 -15.48 -0.63 6.13
CA LYS A 115 -15.22 -0.05 4.81
C LYS A 115 -14.07 -0.68 4.06
N HIS A 116 -13.14 -1.33 4.76
CA HIS A 116 -12.01 -2.05 4.18
C HIS A 116 -12.37 -3.54 4.08
#